data_AF-A0A2M7QDT6-F1
#
_entry.id   AF-A0A2M7QDT6-F1
#
_cell.length_a   1.000
_cell.length_b   1.000
_cell.length_c   1.000
_cell.angle_alpha   90.00
_cell.angle_beta   90.00
_cell.angle_gamma   90.00
#
_symmetry.space_group_name_H-M   'P 1'
#
loop_
_entity.id
_entity.type
_entity.pdbx_description
1 polymer ?
#
loop_
_entity_poly.entity_id
_entity_poly.type
_entity_poly.pdbx_seq_one_letter_code
_entity_poly.pdbx_strand_id
1 'polypeptide(L)' 'MIILSIDTSCDETSVAVTQGRHVLSNVIYSQVLLHKKWGG' A
#
# COMPACT_ATOMS: atom_id res chain seq x y z
N MET A 1 -7.58 16.89 -10.07
CA MET A 1 -7.92 15.50 -10.38
C MET A 1 -7.76 14.67 -9.12
N ILE A 2 -8.74 13.82 -8.80
CA ILE A 2 -8.62 12.84 -7.72
C ILE A 2 -8.13 11.53 -8.36
N ILE A 3 -7.11 10.91 -7.79
CA ILE A 3 -6.51 9.66 -8.26
C ILE A 3 -6.63 8.61 -7.15
N LEU A 4 -7.08 7.41 -7.52
CA LEU A 4 -7.03 6.21 -6.68
C LEU A 4 -5.85 5.34 -7.14
N SER A 5 -4.89 5.15 -6.26
CA SER A 5 -3.71 4.31 -6.49
C SER A 5 -3.87 2.97 -5.77
N ILE A 6 -3.47 1.87 -6.42
CA ILE A 6 -3.42 0.53 -5.81
C ILE A 6 -2.03 -0.04 -6.08
N ASP A 7 -1.39 -0.58 -5.05
CA ASP A 7 -0.12 -1.30 -5.17
C ASP A 7 -0.19 -2.65 -4.44
N THR A 8 0.20 -3.69 -5.18
CA THR A 8 0.24 -5.10 -4.79
C THR A 8 1.47 -5.79 -5.39
N SER A 9 2.57 -5.04 -5.57
CA SER A 9 3.75 -5.51 -6.30
C SER A 9 4.58 -6.57 -5.56
N CYS A 10 4.59 -6.56 -4.23
CA CYS A 10 5.34 -7.48 -3.39
C CYS A 10 4.48 -8.01 -2.22
N ASP A 11 4.82 -7.66 -0.98
CA ASP A 11 4.22 -8.17 0.25
C ASP A 11 3.29 -7.17 0.94
N GLU A 12 3.18 -5.96 0.41
CA GLU A 12 2.16 -4.98 0.81
C GLU A 12 0.92 -5.06 -0.09
N THR A 13 -0.23 -4.82 0.51
CA THR A 13 -1.42 -4.36 -0.18
C THR A 13 -1.71 -2.94 0.27
N SER A 14 -1.66 -1.99 -0.66
CA SER A 14 -1.86 -0.58 -0.34
C SER A 14 -2.82 0.13 -1.27
N VAL A 15 -3.51 1.13 -0.73
CA VAL A 15 -4.44 1.99 -1.44
C VAL A 15 -4.24 3.43 -0.99
N ALA A 16 -4.13 4.34 -1.94
CA ALA A 16 -4.03 5.77 -1.67
C ALA A 16 -5.01 6.58 -2.52
N VAL A 17 -5.55 7.65 -1.92
CA VAL A 17 -6.34 8.67 -2.63
C VAL A 17 -5.53 9.96 -2.62
N THR A 18 -5.26 10.52 -3.80
CA THR A 18 -4.50 11.76 -3.93
C THR A 18 -5.25 12.80 -4.74
N GLN A 19 -4.96 14.08 -4.47
CA GLN A 19 -5.40 15.21 -5.28
C GLN A 19 -4.17 16.05 -5.65
N GLY A 20 -3.69 15.88 -6.89
CA GLY A 20 -2.42 16.49 -7.32
C GLY A 20 -1.25 15.93 -6.50
N ARG A 21 -0.56 16.79 -5.73
CA ARG A 21 0.55 16.38 -4.84
C ARG A 21 0.11 16.13 -3.39
N HIS A 22 -1.18 16.24 -3.09
CA HIS A 22 -1.70 16.07 -1.74
C HIS A 22 -2.26 14.66 -1.54
N VAL A 23 -1.95 14.03 -0.40
CA VAL A 23 -2.46 12.71 -0.01
C VAL A 23 -3.69 12.92 0.87
N LEU A 24 -4.84 12.42 0.42
CA LEU A 24 -6.11 12.52 1.14
C LEU A 24 -6.36 11.30 2.04
N SER A 25 -5.92 10.12 1.59
CA SER A 25 -5.98 8.88 2.37
C SER A 25 -4.87 7.95 1.91
N ASN A 26 -4.34 7.16 2.85
CA ASN A 26 -3.34 6.12 2.59
C ASN A 26 -3.52 4.99 3.60
N VAL A 27 -3.74 3.77 3.11
CA VAL A 27 -3.87 2.57 3.93
C VAL A 27 -2.93 1.51 3.38
N ILE A 28 -2.18 0.88 4.28
CA ILE A 28 -1.19 -0.14 3.95
C ILE A 28 -1.42 -1.33 4.87
N TYR A 29 -1.46 -2.52 4.29
CA TYR A 29 -1.39 -3.79 4.99
C TYR A 29 -0.11 -4.51 4.58
N SER A 30 0.77 -4.81 5.54
CA SER A 30 2.04 -5.50 5.29
C SER A 30 1.96 -6.97 5.71
N GLN A 31 2.49 -7.85 4.87
CA GLN A 31 2.57 -9.29 5.10
C GLN A 31 3.90 -9.73 5.71
N VAL A 32 4.76 -8.79 6.15
CA VAL A 32 6.08 -9.12 6.74
C VAL A 32 5.97 -10.15 7.87
N LEU A 33 4.97 -10.07 8.74
CA LEU A 33 4.79 -11.05 9.82
C LEU A 33 4.45 -12.46 9.31
N LEU A 34 3.76 -12.56 8.17
CA LEU A 34 3.44 -13.82 7.51
C LEU A 34 4.70 -14.45 6.92
N HIS A 35 5.47 -13.65 6.18
CA HIS A 35 6.67 -14.10 5.47
C HIS A 35 7.87 -14.36 6.39
N LYS A 36 7.92 -13.68 7.55
CA LYS A 36 8.95 -13.88 8.58
C LYS A 36 9.15 -15.34 8.97
N LYS A 37 8.09 -16.16 8.95
CA LYS A 37 8.17 -17.60 9.25
C LYS A 37 9.13 -18.34 8.31
N TRP A 38 9.30 -17.86 7.08
CA TRP A 38 10.02 -18.53 6.01
C TRP A 38 11.40 -17.93 5.75
N GLY A 39 11.83 -16.96 6.57
CA GLY A 39 13.12 -16.29 6.43
C GLY A 39 13.09 -15.05 5.54
N GLY A 40 11.89 -14.62 5.15
CA GLY A 40 11.67 -13.60 4.14
C GLY A 40 10.66 -14.08 3.12
#